data_AF-A0A925YH35-F1
#
_entry.id   AF-A0A925YH35-F1
#
_cell.length_a   1.000
_cell.length_b   1.000
_cell.length_c   1.000
_cell.angle_alpha   90.00
_cell.angle_beta   90.00
_cell.angle_gamma   90.00
#
_symmetry.space_group_name_H-M   'P 1'
#
loop_
_entity.id
_entity.type
_entity.pdbx_description
1 polymer ?
#
loop_
_entity_poly.entity_id
_entity_poly.type
_entity_poly.pdbx_seq_one_letter_code
_entity_poly.pdbx_strand_id
1 'polypeptide(L)' 'LPSRALAGVSESEVGALGRLVPFVREKVAAGGHATAYVCVRGTCRLPVSTAAELQTQLGKRRDADVT' A
#
# COMPACT_ATOMS: atom_id res chain seq x y z
N LEU A 1 18.61 -6.03 -1.15
CA LEU A 1 17.68 -6.58 -2.16
C LEU A 1 16.45 -5.68 -2.23
N PRO A 2 16.08 -5.09 -3.39
CA PRO A 2 14.84 -4.34 -3.48
C PRO A 2 13.68 -5.32 -3.65
N SER A 3 13.13 -5.82 -2.55
CA SER A 3 11.91 -6.63 -2.59
C SER A 3 10.72 -5.74 -3.00
N ARG A 4 10.15 -6.00 -4.17
CA ARG A 4 8.89 -5.39 -4.62
C ARG A 4 7.79 -6.44 -4.53
N ALA A 5 7.03 -6.43 -3.43
CA ALA A 5 5.90 -7.32 -3.21
C ALA A 5 4.58 -6.56 -3.31
N LEU A 6 3.58 -7.21 -3.89
CA LEU A 6 2.19 -6.75 -3.94
C LEU A 6 1.32 -7.88 -3.39
N ALA A 7 0.36 -7.53 -2.52
CA ALA A 7 -0.67 -8.43 -2.02
C ALA A 7 -2.03 -7.74 -2.15
N GLY A 8 -3.04 -8.48 -2.56
CA GLY A 8 -4.43 -8.03 -2.64
C GLY A 8 -5.31 -8.93 -1.79
N VAL A 9 -6.24 -8.33 -1.05
CA VAL A 9 -7.23 -9.01 -0.23
C VAL A 9 -8.55 -8.23 -0.29
N SER A 10 -9.67 -8.90 -0.04
CA SER A 10 -10.92 -8.19 0.25
C SER A 10 -10.87 -7.58 1.66
N GLU A 11 -11.72 -6.60 1.93
CA GLU A 11 -11.74 -5.90 3.23
C GLU A 11 -12.03 -6.84 4.41
N SER A 12 -12.90 -7.84 4.20
CA SER A 12 -13.20 -8.86 5.21
C SER A 12 -12.00 -9.75 5.56
N GLU A 13 -11.00 -9.84 4.67
CA GLU A 13 -9.80 -10.67 4.85
C GLU A 13 -8.61 -9.88 5.45
N VAL A 14 -8.71 -8.55 5.53
CA VAL A 14 -7.64 -7.66 6.04
C VAL A 14 -7.19 -8.05 7.44
N GLY A 15 -8.14 -8.39 8.34
CA GLY A 15 -7.82 -8.81 9.70
C GLY A 15 -7.01 -10.11 9.75
N ALA A 16 -7.31 -11.07 8.88
CA ALA A 16 -6.59 -12.34 8.80
C ALA A 16 -5.16 -12.13 8.26
N LEU A 17 -5.01 -11.34 7.19
CA LEU A 17 -3.70 -11.01 6.63
C LEU A 17 -2.86 -10.16 7.62
N GLY A 18 -3.51 -9.28 8.38
CA GLY A 18 -2.87 -8.45 9.41
C GLY A 18 -2.18 -9.23 10.54
N ARG A 19 -2.48 -10.53 10.70
CA ARG A 19 -1.74 -11.41 11.63
C ARG A 19 -0.36 -11.81 11.08
N LEU A 20 -0.24 -11.96 9.76
CA LEU A 20 1.00 -12.32 9.07
C LEU A 20 1.80 -11.07 8.68
N VAL A 21 1.09 -9.99 8.34
CA VAL A 21 1.64 -8.77 7.78
C VAL A 21 1.11 -7.56 8.57
N PRO A 22 1.78 -7.15 9.67
CA PRO A 22 1.23 -6.16 10.60
C PRO A 22 0.84 -4.81 9.96
N PHE A 23 1.53 -4.39 8.90
CA PHE A 23 1.24 -3.13 8.20
C PHE A 23 -0.06 -3.12 7.39
N VAL A 24 -0.70 -4.28 7.21
CA VAL A 24 -2.01 -4.43 6.57
C VAL A 24 -3.17 -4.22 7.55
N ARG A 25 -2.90 -4.22 8.87
CA ARG A 25 -3.96 -4.02 9.87
C ARG A 25 -4.68 -2.69 9.61
N GLU A 26 -6.00 -2.71 9.79
CA GLU A 26 -6.88 -1.53 9.75
C GLU A 26 -6.96 -0.83 8.39
N LYS A 27 -6.48 -1.48 7.31
CA LYS A 27 -6.65 -0.96 5.94
C LYS A 27 -8.07 -1.22 5.46
N VAL A 28 -8.69 -0.20 4.89
CA VAL A 28 -10.08 -0.22 4.45
C VAL A 28 -10.19 0.29 3.02
N ALA A 29 -11.22 -0.14 2.30
CA ALA A 29 -11.54 0.48 1.02
C ALA A 29 -12.06 1.91 1.25
N ALA A 30 -11.40 2.90 0.64
CA ALA A 30 -11.86 4.28 0.66
C ALA A 30 -12.96 4.48 -0.37
N GLY A 31 -14.15 4.91 0.09
CA GLY A 31 -15.27 5.25 -0.79
C GLY A 31 -15.83 4.07 -1.59
N GLY A 32 -15.66 2.83 -1.11
CA GLY A 32 -16.11 1.62 -1.83
C GLY A 32 -15.25 1.24 -3.04
N HIS A 33 -14.09 1.88 -3.23
CA HIS A 33 -13.17 1.61 -4.32
C HIS A 33 -11.95 0.80 -3.86
N ALA A 34 -11.37 0.03 -4.77
CA ALA A 34 -10.08 -0.60 -4.56
C ALA A 34 -9.05 0.47 -4.16
N THR A 35 -8.37 0.25 -3.03
CA THR A 35 -7.52 1.25 -2.38
C THR A 35 -6.12 0.71 -2.19
N ALA A 36 -5.12 1.47 -2.66
CA ALA A 36 -3.72 1.16 -2.47
C ALA A 36 -3.11 2.02 -1.36
N TYR A 37 -2.29 1.40 -0.52
CA TYR A 37 -1.48 2.07 0.50
C TYR A 37 0.00 1.85 0.21
N VAL A 38 0.78 2.93 0.18
CA VAL A 38 2.24 2.86 0.00
C VAL A 38 2.93 3.02 1.35
N CYS A 39 3.47 1.93 1.89
CA CYS A 39 4.20 1.93 3.15
C CYS A 39 5.73 1.99 2.93
N VAL A 40 6.41 2.83 3.73
CA VAL A 40 7.86 3.02 3.73
C VAL A 40 8.32 3.05 5.18
N ARG A 41 9.23 2.15 5.55
CA ARG A 41 9.82 2.07 6.91
C ARG A 41 8.75 2.06 8.02
N GLY A 42 7.67 1.30 7.81
CA GLY A 42 6.55 1.19 8.76
C GLY A 42 5.50 2.30 8.68
N THR A 43 5.76 3.38 7.94
CA THR A 43 4.80 4.49 7.77
C THR A 43 4.09 4.38 6.43
N CYS A 44 2.76 4.31 6.46
CA CYS A 44 1.95 4.29 5.25
C CYS A 44 1.50 5.70 4.86
N ARG A 45 1.64 6.04 3.58
CA ARG A 45 1.07 7.26 3.00
C ARG A 45 -0.44 7.13 2.81
N LEU A 46 -1.07 8.26 2.49
CA LEU A 46 -2.50 8.37 2.21
C LEU A 46 -2.96 7.32 1.18
N PRO A 47 -4.17 6.77 1.38
CA PRO A 47 -4.80 5.86 0.43
C PRO A 47 -4.99 6.56 -0.91
N VAL A 48 -4.84 5.80 -1.99
CA VAL A 48 -5.19 6.23 -3.36
C VAL A 48 -6.04 5.16 -4.03
N SER A 49 -6.95 5.58 -4.89
CA SER A 49 -7.91 4.66 -5.52
C SER A 49 -7.75 4.58 -7.05
N THR A 50 -6.82 5.34 -7.62
CA THR A 50 -6.52 5.27 -9.06
C THR A 50 -5.09 4.81 -9.33
N ALA A 51 -4.89 4.17 -10.49
CA ALA A 51 -3.55 3.78 -10.93
C ALA A 51 -2.62 4.99 -11.12
N ALA A 52 -3.13 6.12 -11.62
CA ALA A 52 -2.35 7.34 -11.83
C ALA A 52 -1.82 7.94 -10.52
N GLU A 53 -2.64 7.99 -9.48
CA GLU A 53 -2.23 8.44 -8.15
C GLU A 53 -1.21 7.50 -7.52
N LEU A 54 -1.39 6.18 -7.68
CA LEU A 54 -0.44 5.18 -7.21
C LEU A 54 0.91 5.32 -7.91
N GLN A 55 0.93 5.51 -9.23
CA GLN A 55 2.16 5.73 -9.99
C GLN A 55 2.89 6.98 -9.52
N THR A 56 2.17 8.07 -9.22
CA THR A 56 2.78 9.28 -8.65
C THR A 56 3.48 9.00 -7.32
N GLN A 57 2.88 8.20 -6.43
CA GLN A 57 3.51 7.84 -5.16
C GLN A 57 4.74 6.93 -5.33
N LEU A 58 4.70 6.02 -6.29
CA LEU A 58 5.79 5.08 -6.58
C LEU A 58 6.94 5.73 -7.37
N GLY A 59 6.65 6.68 -8.27
CA GLY A 59 7.63 7.45 -9.04
C GLY A 59 8.55 8.26 -8.12
N LYS A 60 7.98 8.96 -7.13
CA LYS A 60 8.74 9.64 -6.06
C LYS A 60 9.74 8.74 -5.33
N ARG A 61 9.53 7.41 -5.34
CA ARG A 61 10.46 6.44 -4.73
C ARG A 61 11.58 5.99 -5.66
N ARG A 62 11.38 6.02 -6.99
CA ARG A 62 12.48 5.77 -7.92
C ARG A 62 13.53 6.86 -7.78
N ASP A 63 13.09 8.10 -7.58
CA ASP A 63 14.00 9.26 -7.47
C ASP A 63 14.71 9.33 -6.11
N ALA A 64 14.05 8.91 -5.03
CA ALA A 64 14.62 8.91 -3.68
C ALA A 64 15.62 7.77 -3.40
N ASP A 65 15.76 6.80 -4.31
CA ASP A 65 16.69 5.66 -4.24
C ASP A 65 17.96 5.88 -5.11
N VAL A 66 18.09 7.05 -5.76
CA VAL A 66 19.21 7.44 -6.65
C VAL A 66 20.17 8.44 -5.97
N THR A 67 20.11 8.60 -4.66
CA THR A 67 21.09 9.41 -3.88
C THR A 67 21.71 8.55 -2.79
#